data_AF-A0AAP2JWZ8-F1
#
_entry.id   AF-A0AAP2JWZ8-F1
#
_cell.length_a   1.000
_cell.length_b   1.000
_cell.length_c   1.000
_cell.angle_alpha   90.00
_cell.angle_beta   90.00
_cell.angle_gamma   90.00
#
_symmetry.space_group_name_H-M   'P 1'
#
loop_
_entity.id
_entity.type
_entity.pdbx_description
1 polymer ?
#
loop_
_entity_poly.entity_id
_entity_poly.type
_entity_poly.pdbx_seq_one_letter_code
_entity_poly.pdbx_strand_id
1 'polypeptide(L)'
;MSGIFEVTTSEDMFHHFSAKYQLFISAPSTSTLLDVLFPCSHLKEWIEKDGQKNERTELTLQQLDDSAEYKVIRSMCNNTKHFYKKSAPETKIISGARAGIARAGDSLGQDYFLVDEVDIRNHLSAVYEIYMRHFKG
;
A
#
# COMPACT_ATOMS: atom_id res chain seq x y z
N MET A 1 7.32 -21.40 -1.58
CA MET A 1 7.10 -20.55 -0.39
C MET A 1 5.90 -21.15 0.33
N SER A 2 5.96 -21.45 1.62
CA SER A 2 4.74 -21.79 2.36
C SER A 2 4.09 -20.49 2.78
N GLY A 3 2.85 -20.26 2.38
CA GLY A 3 2.06 -19.12 2.84
C GLY A 3 1.76 -19.19 4.34
N ILE A 4 0.78 -18.40 4.80
CA ILE A 4 0.33 -18.41 6.19
C ILE A 4 -1.18 -18.66 6.26
N PHE A 5 -1.57 -19.77 6.90
CA PHE A 5 -2.96 -20.23 6.98
C PHE A 5 -3.64 -20.24 5.60
N GLU A 6 -4.66 -19.40 5.41
CA GLU A 6 -5.47 -19.29 4.20
C GLU A 6 -4.81 -18.43 3.11
N VAL A 7 -3.74 -17.71 3.42
CA VAL A 7 -3.02 -16.88 2.44
C VAL A 7 -1.88 -17.72 1.88
N THR A 8 -2.09 -18.36 0.74
CA THR A 8 -1.15 -19.35 0.18
C THR A 8 -0.62 -19.00 -1.20
N THR A 9 -1.31 -18.13 -1.92
CA THR A 9 -0.95 -17.65 -3.27
C THR A 9 -0.86 -16.12 -3.31
N SER A 10 -0.25 -15.57 -4.37
CA SER A 10 -0.26 -14.11 -4.58
C SER A 10 -1.68 -13.55 -4.76
N GLU A 11 -2.61 -14.34 -5.30
CA GLU A 11 -4.02 -13.98 -5.42
C GLU A 11 -4.70 -13.87 -4.05
N ASP A 12 -4.46 -14.82 -3.13
CA ASP A 12 -4.95 -14.73 -1.74
C ASP A 12 -4.40 -13.47 -1.05
N MET A 13 -3.10 -13.18 -1.23
CA MET A 13 -2.46 -11.98 -0.68
C MET A 13 -3.07 -10.70 -1.27
N PHE A 14 -3.42 -10.71 -2.56
CA PHE A 14 -4.10 -9.58 -3.20
C PHE A 14 -5.53 -9.36 -2.68
N HIS A 15 -6.28 -10.43 -2.43
CA HIS A 15 -7.59 -10.33 -1.77
C HIS A 15 -7.47 -9.77 -0.36
N HIS A 16 -6.48 -10.25 0.42
CA HIS A 16 -6.20 -9.71 1.74
C HIS A 16 -5.83 -8.22 1.69
N PHE A 17 -4.90 -7.84 0.81
CA PHE A 17 -4.52 -6.46 0.56
C PHE A 17 -5.73 -5.60 0.19
N SER A 18 -6.57 -6.06 -0.74
CA SER A 18 -7.78 -5.33 -1.16
C SER A 18 -8.73 -5.08 0.00
N ALA A 19 -8.96 -6.08 0.86
CA ALA A 19 -9.80 -5.91 2.04
C ALA A 19 -9.23 -4.88 3.02
N LYS A 20 -7.91 -4.92 3.28
CA LYS A 20 -7.24 -3.95 4.16
C LYS A 20 -7.20 -2.55 3.58
N TYR A 21 -7.02 -2.42 2.26
CA TYR A 21 -7.10 -1.15 1.56
C TYR A 21 -8.49 -0.52 1.72
N GLN A 22 -9.56 -1.27 1.46
CA GLN A 22 -10.93 -0.75 1.63
C GLN A 22 -11.21 -0.35 3.09
N LEU A 23 -10.75 -1.16 4.06
CA LEU A 23 -10.88 -0.82 5.47
C LEU A 23 -10.18 0.50 5.80
N PHE A 24 -8.94 0.70 5.34
CA PHE A 24 -8.20 1.95 5.55
C PHE A 24 -8.90 3.15 4.91
N ILE A 25 -9.41 3.03 3.68
CA ILE A 25 -10.16 4.11 3.02
C ILE A 25 -11.43 4.48 3.79
N SER A 26 -12.14 3.49 4.34
CA SER A 26 -13.39 3.73 5.08
C SER A 26 -13.18 4.24 6.51
N ALA A 27 -12.09 3.84 7.16
CA ALA A 27 -11.79 4.12 8.56
C ALA A 27 -10.26 4.33 8.73
N PRO A 28 -9.73 5.48 8.28
CA PRO A 28 -8.30 5.74 8.33
C PRO A 28 -7.84 5.93 9.77
N SER A 29 -6.82 5.17 10.16
CA SER A 29 -6.17 5.20 11.47
C SER A 29 -4.75 4.67 11.32
N THR A 30 -3.87 4.90 12.30
CA THR A 30 -2.53 4.31 12.29
C THR A 30 -2.59 2.78 12.22
N SER A 31 -3.54 2.15 12.91
CA SER A 31 -3.70 0.69 12.90
C SER A 31 -4.09 0.18 11.51
N THR A 32 -5.10 0.79 10.88
CA THR A 32 -5.56 0.38 9.54
C THR A 32 -4.52 0.71 8.46
N LEU A 33 -3.70 1.74 8.67
CA LEU A 33 -2.55 2.04 7.81
C LEU A 33 -1.47 0.96 7.89
N LEU A 34 -1.09 0.52 9.10
CA LEU A 34 -0.11 -0.56 9.27
C LEU A 34 -0.59 -1.86 8.64
N ASP A 35 -1.88 -2.18 8.84
CA ASP A 35 -2.54 -3.35 8.27
C ASP A 35 -2.51 -3.38 6.73
N VAL A 36 -2.58 -2.23 6.05
CA VAL A 36 -2.54 -2.17 4.58
C VAL A 36 -1.11 -2.11 4.03
N LEU A 37 -0.18 -1.47 4.73
CA LEU A 37 1.22 -1.33 4.27
C LEU A 37 1.91 -2.69 4.12
N PHE A 38 1.68 -3.60 5.09
CA PHE A 38 2.30 -4.92 5.08
C PHE A 38 1.97 -5.74 3.82
N PRO A 39 0.69 -6.06 3.54
CA PRO A 39 0.35 -6.85 2.36
C PRO A 39 0.66 -6.10 1.06
N CYS A 40 0.52 -4.77 1.02
CA CYS A 40 0.87 -3.97 -0.15
C CYS A 40 2.37 -4.11 -0.53
N SER A 41 3.26 -4.09 0.46
CA SER A 41 4.71 -4.19 0.25
C SER A 41 5.16 -5.62 -0.06
N HIS A 42 4.50 -6.64 0.48
CA HIS A 42 4.91 -8.03 0.28
C HIS A 42 4.27 -8.68 -0.95
N LEU A 43 3.16 -8.16 -1.47
CA LEU A 43 2.48 -8.73 -2.63
C LEU A 43 3.39 -8.83 -3.87
N LYS A 44 4.29 -7.88 -4.11
CA LYS A 44 5.33 -7.98 -5.17
C LYS A 44 6.18 -9.25 -5.02
N GLU A 45 6.69 -9.51 -3.82
CA GLU A 45 7.54 -10.67 -3.54
C GLU A 45 6.77 -11.98 -3.73
N TRP A 46 5.46 -11.97 -3.49
CA TRP A 46 4.59 -13.12 -3.72
C TRP A 46 4.37 -13.36 -5.21
N ILE A 47 4.08 -12.32 -5.98
CA ILE A 47 3.97 -12.40 -7.45
C ILE A 47 5.28 -12.95 -8.06
N GLU A 48 6.45 -12.47 -7.59
CA GLU A 48 7.76 -12.97 -8.04
C GLU A 48 7.95 -14.47 -7.77
N LYS A 49 7.38 -14.98 -6.67
CA LYS A 49 7.61 -16.35 -6.16
C LYS A 49 6.52 -17.35 -6.56
N ASP A 50 5.37 -16.89 -7.03
CA ASP A 50 4.30 -17.74 -7.56
C ASP A 50 4.71 -18.49 -8.85
N GLY A 51 5.86 -18.15 -9.44
CA GLY A 51 6.48 -18.94 -10.49
C GLY A 51 5.83 -18.80 -11.88
N GLN A 52 4.73 -18.05 -12.00
CA GLN A 52 4.12 -17.70 -13.28
C GLN A 52 4.89 -16.55 -13.95
N LYS A 53 6.03 -16.88 -14.55
CA LYS A 53 6.77 -15.95 -15.40
C LYS A 53 6.11 -15.86 -16.77
N ASN A 54 5.27 -14.85 -16.93
CA ASN A 54 4.72 -14.43 -18.20
C ASN A 54 4.96 -12.92 -18.39
N GLU A 55 4.76 -12.42 -19.61
CA GLU A 55 5.00 -11.02 -19.96
C GLU A 55 4.25 -10.04 -19.04
N ARG A 56 3.01 -10.37 -18.65
CA ARG A 56 2.22 -9.55 -17.72
C ARG A 56 2.89 -9.46 -16.35
N THR A 57 3.36 -10.58 -15.81
CA THR A 57 4.08 -10.61 -14.54
C THR A 57 5.34 -9.74 -14.62
N GLU A 58 6.14 -9.89 -15.67
CA GLU A 58 7.37 -9.11 -15.86
C GLU A 58 7.10 -7.60 -15.96
N LEU A 59 6.10 -7.20 -16.76
CA LEU A 59 5.66 -5.81 -16.87
C LEU A 59 5.16 -5.24 -15.54
N THR A 60 4.41 -6.04 -14.76
CA THR A 60 3.90 -5.63 -13.45
C THR A 60 5.05 -5.38 -12.48
N LEU A 61 6.01 -6.29 -12.42
CA LEU A 61 7.17 -6.18 -11.52
C LEU A 61 8.03 -4.98 -11.88
N GLN A 62 8.27 -4.75 -13.18
CA GLN A 62 8.98 -3.57 -13.67
C GLN A 62 8.26 -2.28 -13.30
N GLN A 63 6.94 -2.20 -13.51
CA GLN A 63 6.14 -1.03 -13.14
C GLN A 63 6.22 -0.73 -11.63
N LEU A 64 6.21 -1.76 -10.77
CA LEU A 64 6.37 -1.59 -9.33
C LEU A 64 7.78 -1.11 -8.96
N ASP A 65 8.83 -1.65 -9.60
CA ASP A 65 10.21 -1.23 -9.34
C ASP A 65 10.48 0.21 -9.80
N ASP A 66 9.80 0.68 -10.84
CA ASP A 66 9.91 2.05 -11.33
C ASP A 66 9.06 3.05 -10.54
N SER A 67 7.93 2.63 -9.95
CA SER A 67 7.00 3.48 -9.21
C SER A 67 7.65 4.16 -7.98
N ALA A 68 7.55 5.49 -7.93
CA ALA A 68 7.96 6.28 -6.77
C ALA A 68 7.05 6.00 -5.57
N GLU A 69 5.75 5.81 -5.82
CA GLU A 69 4.73 5.49 -4.82
C GLU A 69 5.01 4.15 -4.14
N TYR A 70 5.38 3.14 -4.92
CA TYR A 70 5.76 1.85 -4.37
C TYR A 70 7.02 1.93 -3.50
N LYS A 71 8.01 2.74 -3.90
CA LYS A 71 9.22 3.00 -3.08
C LYS A 71 8.87 3.66 -1.75
N VAL A 72 7.94 4.61 -1.74
CA VAL A 72 7.42 5.24 -0.51
C VAL A 72 6.74 4.19 0.38
N ILE A 73 5.83 3.38 -0.16
CA ILE A 73 5.14 2.31 0.60
C ILE A 73 6.14 1.33 1.20
N ARG A 74 7.13 0.89 0.41
CA ARG A 74 8.17 -0.04 0.87
C ARG A 74 9.03 0.57 1.97
N SER A 75 9.40 1.85 1.84
CA SER A 75 10.12 2.60 2.88
C SER A 75 9.31 2.67 4.17
N MET A 76 8.03 3.03 4.08
CA MET A 76 7.10 3.08 5.21
C MET A 76 6.95 1.71 5.88
N CYS A 77 6.74 0.64 5.10
CA CYS A 77 6.66 -0.73 5.62
C CYS A 77 7.97 -1.19 6.28
N ASN A 78 9.13 -0.74 5.81
CA ASN A 78 10.41 -1.04 6.46
C ASN A 78 10.54 -0.29 7.80
N ASN A 79 10.07 0.95 7.88
CA ASN A 79 10.08 1.76 9.11
C ASN A 79 9.17 1.19 10.21
N THR A 80 8.15 0.40 9.86
CA THR A 80 7.33 -0.31 10.87
C THR A 80 8.11 -1.43 11.55
N LYS A 81 9.11 -2.01 10.86
CA LYS A 81 9.94 -3.12 11.36
C LYS A 81 11.20 -2.63 12.05
N HIS A 82 11.77 -1.53 11.56
CA HIS A 82 13.03 -1.00 12.05
C HIS A 82 12.91 0.48 12.38
N PHE A 83 13.10 0.82 13.65
CA PHE A 83 13.17 2.21 14.08
C PHE A 83 14.51 2.83 13.66
N TYR A 84 14.55 3.49 12.50
CA TYR A 84 15.70 4.24 12.03
C TYR A 84 15.35 5.72 11.84
N LYS A 85 16.07 6.62 12.53
CA LYS A 85 15.87 8.08 12.43
C LYS A 85 16.58 8.73 11.25
N LYS A 86 17.55 8.07 10.61
CA LYS A 86 18.30 8.63 9.48
C LYS A 86 17.59 8.25 8.18
N SER A 87 17.28 9.25 7.34
CA SER A 87 16.72 9.13 5.99
C SER A 87 15.30 8.54 5.83
N ALA A 88 14.48 8.51 6.88
CA ALA A 88 13.05 8.22 6.73
C ALA A 88 12.30 9.44 6.16
N PRO A 89 11.27 9.25 5.33
CA PRO A 89 10.43 10.35 4.87
C PRO A 89 9.74 11.03 6.06
N GLU A 90 9.41 12.31 5.91
CA GLU A 90 8.71 13.04 6.96
C GLU A 90 7.27 12.56 7.04
N THR A 91 6.81 12.17 8.23
CA THR A 91 5.45 11.68 8.44
C THR A 91 4.68 12.61 9.36
N LYS A 92 3.42 12.87 9.01
CA LYS A 92 2.55 13.78 9.77
C LYS A 92 1.11 13.31 9.73
N ILE A 93 0.42 13.47 10.85
CA ILE A 93 -1.03 13.26 10.94
C ILE A 93 -1.69 14.62 11.03
N ILE A 94 -2.70 14.85 10.18
CA ILE A 94 -3.56 16.02 10.26
C ILE A 94 -4.97 15.56 10.55
N SER A 95 -5.55 16.08 11.64
CA SER A 95 -6.94 15.81 11.98
C SER A 95 -7.86 16.90 11.45
N GLY A 96 -9.03 16.47 10.98
CA GLY A 96 -10.09 17.33 10.48
C GLY A 96 -9.91 17.78 9.03
N ALA A 97 -11.01 18.09 8.36
CA ALA A 97 -11.01 18.47 6.95
C ALA A 97 -10.10 19.67 6.66
N ARG A 98 -9.26 19.53 5.64
CA ARG A 98 -8.35 20.59 5.14
C ARG A 98 -8.52 20.76 3.64
N ALA A 99 -8.57 22.02 3.20
CA ALA A 99 -8.50 22.34 1.78
C ALA A 99 -7.21 21.77 1.16
N GLY A 100 -7.33 21.15 -0.01
CA GLY A 100 -6.21 20.50 -0.72
C GLY A 100 -5.90 19.07 -0.29
N ILE A 101 -6.47 18.58 0.83
CA ILE A 101 -6.26 17.19 1.32
C ILE A 101 -7.59 16.44 1.38
N ALA A 102 -8.64 17.07 1.91
CA ALA A 102 -9.96 16.46 2.00
C ALA A 102 -10.52 16.16 0.61
N ARG A 103 -11.05 14.95 0.44
CA ARG A 103 -11.69 14.46 -0.79
C ARG A 103 -13.20 14.46 -0.64
N ALA A 104 -13.92 14.42 -1.75
CA ALA A 104 -15.38 14.26 -1.70
C ALA A 104 -15.74 12.91 -1.04
N GLY A 105 -16.66 12.94 -0.07
CA GLY A 105 -17.07 11.76 0.71
C GLY A 105 -16.28 11.56 2.01
N ASP A 106 -15.25 12.37 2.25
CA ASP A 106 -14.47 12.32 3.49
C ASP A 106 -15.30 12.80 4.70
N SER A 107 -15.15 12.09 5.83
CA SER A 107 -15.67 12.57 7.11
C SER A 107 -14.92 13.83 7.55
N LEU A 108 -15.66 14.83 8.06
CA LEU A 108 -15.08 16.13 8.46
C LEU A 108 -14.06 16.02 9.61
N GLY A 109 -14.17 14.99 10.44
CA GLY A 109 -13.29 14.74 11.58
C GLY A 109 -12.25 13.64 11.37
N GLN A 110 -12.04 13.15 10.14
CA GLN A 110 -11.09 12.07 9.90
C GLN A 110 -9.63 12.53 10.06
N ASP A 111 -8.73 11.56 10.20
CA ASP A 111 -7.29 11.76 10.15
C ASP A 111 -6.75 11.54 8.73
N TYR A 112 -5.84 12.42 8.33
CA TYR A 112 -5.07 12.35 7.09
C TYR A 112 -3.62 12.05 7.40
N PHE A 113 -3.06 11.06 6.71
CA PHE A 113 -1.70 10.57 6.92
C PHE A 113 -0.81 11.07 5.78
N LEU A 114 0.07 12.01 6.08
CA LEU A 114 0.97 12.61 5.09
C LEU A 114 2.35 11.96 5.15
N VAL A 115 2.95 11.77 3.98
CA VAL A 115 4.35 11.41 3.76
C VAL A 115 4.95 12.43 2.81
N ASP A 116 5.96 13.17 3.25
CA ASP A 116 6.56 14.29 2.50
C ASP A 116 5.49 15.25 1.94
N GLU A 117 4.54 15.65 2.80
CA GLU A 117 3.37 16.50 2.50
C GLU A 117 2.32 15.91 1.54
N VAL A 118 2.48 14.66 1.09
CA VAL A 118 1.52 13.97 0.23
C VAL A 118 0.69 12.99 1.05
N ASP A 119 -0.64 13.01 0.87
CA ASP A 119 -1.53 12.04 1.49
C ASP A 119 -1.21 10.60 1.02
N ILE A 120 -0.96 9.70 1.97
CA ILE A 120 -0.62 8.29 1.71
C ILE A 120 -1.66 7.58 0.84
N ARG A 121 -2.92 8.03 0.87
CA ARG A 121 -3.98 7.50 0.00
C ARG A 121 -3.65 7.67 -1.48
N ASN A 122 -2.88 8.70 -1.87
CA ASN A 122 -2.40 8.87 -3.25
C ASN A 122 -1.44 7.72 -3.61
N HIS A 123 -0.42 7.49 -2.77
CA HIS A 123 0.55 6.42 -3.00
C HIS A 123 -0.09 5.04 -3.02
N LEU A 124 -0.97 4.76 -2.05
CA LEU A 124 -1.70 3.50 -1.98
C LEU A 124 -2.62 3.30 -3.20
N SER A 125 -3.33 4.32 -3.65
CA SER A 125 -4.21 4.21 -4.82
C SER A 125 -3.45 3.88 -6.10
N ALA A 126 -2.31 4.53 -6.35
CA ALA A 126 -1.48 4.29 -7.53
C ALA A 126 -0.95 2.84 -7.56
N VAL A 127 -0.49 2.34 -6.41
CA VAL A 127 0.00 0.95 -6.31
C VAL A 127 -1.16 -0.05 -6.37
N TYR A 128 -2.31 0.27 -5.78
CA TYR A 128 -3.52 -0.54 -5.87
C TYR A 128 -3.96 -0.75 -7.32
N GLU A 129 -3.90 0.30 -8.15
CA GLU A 129 -4.23 0.24 -9.58
C GLU A 129 -3.28 -0.67 -10.37
N ILE A 130 -1.99 -0.69 -10.04
CA ILE A 130 -1.03 -1.63 -10.64
C ILE A 130 -1.42 -3.07 -10.33
N TYR A 131 -1.69 -3.39 -9.06
CA TYR A 131 -2.10 -4.73 -8.66
C TYR A 131 -3.46 -5.13 -9.23
N MET A 132 -4.43 -4.22 -9.24
CA MET A 132 -5.75 -4.45 -9.85
C MET A 132 -5.65 -4.84 -11.33
N ARG A 133 -4.80 -4.17 -12.10
CA ARG A 133 -4.56 -4.53 -13.51
C ARG A 133 -3.90 -5.90 -13.66
N HIS A 134 -3.00 -6.27 -12.76
CA HIS A 134 -2.35 -7.59 -12.78
C HIS A 134 -3.36 -8.73 -12.56
N PHE A 135 -4.18 -8.63 -11.51
CA PHE A 135 -5.06 -9.71 -11.06
C PHE A 135 -6.46 -9.71 -11.70
N LYS A 136 -6.95 -8.57 -12.21
CA LYS A 136 -8.31 -8.45 -12.77
C LYS A 136 -8.39 -7.98 -14.23
N GLY A 137 -7.29 -7.50 -14.81
CA GLY A 137 -7.16 -7.20 -16.25
C GLY A 137 -6.72 -8.43 -17.03
#